data_AF-A0A484X5F9-F1
#
_entry.id   AF-A0A484X5F9-F1
#
_cell.length_a   1.000
_cell.length_b   1.000
_cell.length_c   1.000
_cell.angle_alpha   90.00
_cell.angle_beta   90.00
_cell.angle_gamma   90.00
#
_symmetry.space_group_name_H-M   'P 1'
#
loop_
_entity.id
_entity.type
_entity.pdbx_description
1 polymer ?
#
loop_
_entity_poly.entity_id
_entity_poly.type
_entity_poly.pdbx_seq_one_letter_code
_entity_poly.pdbx_strand_id
1 'polypeptide(L)'
;MTFSVDKVRADFPVLSREVNGLPLAYLDSAASAQKPSQVIDAEAEFYRHGYAAVHRGIHTLSAQATEKMENVRKRASLFINARSAEELVFVRGTTEGINLVANSWGNSNVRAGDNIIISQMEHHANIVPWQMLCARVGAELRVIPLNPDGTLQLETLLRCLMRKLVCWQLLMSPTCLGQKIRWRR
;
A
#
# COMPACT_ATOMS: atom_id res chain seq x y z
N MET A 1 15.45 -23.97 12.28
CA MET A 1 14.50 -22.97 11.72
C MET A 1 13.09 -23.41 12.10
N THR A 2 12.26 -22.55 12.68
CA THR A 2 10.89 -22.89 13.16
C THR A 2 9.83 -22.81 12.05
N PHE A 3 10.19 -22.28 10.88
CA PHE A 3 9.29 -22.09 9.74
C PHE A 3 9.24 -23.33 8.84
N SER A 4 8.04 -23.85 8.59
CA SER A 4 7.81 -25.01 7.70
C SER A 4 7.05 -24.56 6.44
N VAL A 5 7.75 -24.57 5.30
CA VAL A 5 7.15 -24.15 4.02
C VAL A 5 6.03 -25.09 3.57
N ASP A 6 6.13 -26.39 3.84
CA ASP A 6 5.11 -27.36 3.44
C ASP A 6 3.80 -27.14 4.19
N LYS A 7 3.88 -26.85 5.51
CA LYS A 7 2.71 -26.45 6.30
C LYS A 7 2.06 -25.19 5.76
N VAL A 8 2.86 -24.20 5.38
CA VAL A 8 2.34 -22.95 4.79
C VAL A 8 1.70 -23.23 3.43
N ARG A 9 2.34 -24.01 2.55
CA ARG A 9 1.80 -24.33 1.21
C ARG A 9 0.45 -25.05 1.29
N ALA A 10 0.26 -25.92 2.29
CA ALA A 10 -1.00 -26.63 2.50
C ALA A 10 -2.19 -25.68 2.74
N ASP A 11 -1.95 -24.49 3.28
CA ASP A 11 -2.99 -23.48 3.50
C ASP A 11 -3.42 -22.77 2.20
N PHE A 12 -2.69 -22.88 1.09
CA PHE A 12 -2.99 -22.20 -0.18
C PHE A 12 -3.53 -23.18 -1.22
N PRO A 13 -4.85 -23.33 -1.36
CA PRO A 13 -5.44 -24.39 -2.18
C PRO A 13 -5.06 -24.30 -3.67
N VAL A 14 -4.83 -23.09 -4.16
CA VAL A 14 -4.42 -22.85 -5.56
C VAL A 14 -3.05 -23.44 -5.91
N LEU A 15 -2.16 -23.68 -4.93
CA LEU A 15 -0.82 -24.21 -5.18
C LEU A 15 -0.81 -25.71 -5.54
N SER A 16 -1.94 -26.39 -5.34
CA SER A 16 -2.15 -27.78 -5.77
C SER A 16 -2.70 -27.88 -7.20
N ARG A 17 -2.95 -26.75 -7.87
CA ARG A 17 -3.54 -26.71 -9.21
C ARG A 17 -2.49 -27.04 -10.28
N GLU A 18 -2.94 -27.68 -11.35
CA GLU A 18 -2.17 -27.79 -12.59
C GLU A 18 -2.51 -26.66 -13.58
N VAL A 19 -1.50 -26.21 -14.33
CA VAL A 19 -1.63 -25.27 -15.44
C VAL A 19 -0.91 -25.88 -16.63
N ASN A 20 -1.60 -26.03 -17.76
CA ASN A 20 -1.07 -26.70 -18.96
C ASN A 20 -0.57 -28.13 -18.70
N GLY A 21 -1.25 -28.87 -17.81
CA GLY A 21 -0.89 -30.25 -17.43
C GLY A 21 0.37 -30.38 -16.57
N LEU A 22 0.86 -29.27 -16.00
CA LEU A 22 2.03 -29.25 -15.12
C LEU A 22 1.68 -28.62 -13.76
N PRO A 23 2.34 -29.03 -12.66
CA PRO A 23 2.17 -28.40 -11.35
C PRO A 23 2.47 -26.90 -11.38
N LEU A 24 1.59 -26.09 -10.77
CA LEU A 24 1.75 -24.64 -10.74
C LEU A 24 2.98 -24.19 -9.93
N ALA A 25 3.90 -23.47 -10.58
CA ALA A 25 4.91 -22.64 -9.94
C ALA A 25 4.53 -21.15 -10.09
N TYR A 26 3.81 -20.59 -9.12
CA TYR A 26 3.34 -19.20 -9.18
C TYR A 26 4.43 -18.20 -8.73
N LEU A 27 5.19 -17.67 -9.68
CA LEU A 27 6.31 -16.73 -9.45
C LEU A 27 5.93 -15.26 -9.72
N ASP A 28 4.66 -14.90 -9.58
CA ASP A 28 4.12 -13.55 -9.86
C ASP A 28 3.44 -12.91 -8.62
N SER A 29 3.86 -13.31 -7.42
CA SER A 29 3.24 -12.82 -6.17
C SER A 29 3.45 -11.33 -5.91
N ALA A 30 4.42 -10.71 -6.60
CA ALA A 30 4.66 -9.26 -6.53
C ALA A 30 3.55 -8.44 -7.21
N ALA A 31 2.87 -9.02 -8.21
CA ALA A 31 1.69 -8.40 -8.82
C ALA A 31 0.45 -8.62 -7.94
N SER A 32 0.20 -9.86 -7.51
CA SER A 32 -0.78 -10.17 -6.46
C SER A 32 -0.49 -11.51 -5.81
N ALA A 33 -0.50 -11.59 -4.49
CA ALA A 33 -0.29 -12.85 -3.79
C ALA A 33 -1.52 -13.77 -3.90
N GLN A 34 -1.28 -15.08 -3.84
CA GLN A 34 -2.35 -16.06 -3.60
C GLN A 34 -2.91 -15.91 -2.17
N LYS A 35 -4.09 -16.47 -1.91
CA LYS A 35 -4.79 -16.30 -0.64
C LYS A 35 -4.88 -17.67 0.08
N PRO A 36 -4.57 -17.73 1.38
CA PRO A 36 -4.74 -18.96 2.14
C PRO A 36 -6.22 -19.19 2.46
N SER A 37 -6.63 -20.44 2.70
CA SER A 37 -8.02 -20.83 2.99
C SER A 37 -8.61 -20.02 4.13
N GLN A 38 -7.84 -19.73 5.18
CA GLN A 38 -8.28 -18.93 6.32
C GLN A 38 -8.79 -17.53 5.93
N VAL A 39 -8.22 -16.91 4.89
CA VAL A 39 -8.69 -15.60 4.39
C VAL A 39 -9.99 -15.77 3.60
N ILE A 40 -10.04 -16.77 2.74
CA ILE A 40 -11.21 -17.08 1.89
C ILE A 40 -12.41 -17.43 2.77
N ASP A 41 -12.20 -18.30 3.76
CA ASP A 41 -13.24 -18.80 4.65
C ASP A 41 -13.74 -17.69 5.57
N ALA A 42 -12.88 -16.79 6.05
CA ALA A 42 -13.32 -15.66 6.87
C ALA A 42 -14.26 -14.71 6.12
N GLU A 43 -13.97 -14.41 4.85
CA GLU A 43 -14.84 -13.60 4.01
C GLU A 43 -16.14 -14.33 3.68
N ALA A 44 -16.05 -15.60 3.28
CA ALA A 44 -17.22 -16.42 2.95
C ALA A 44 -18.16 -16.59 4.16
N GLU A 45 -17.60 -16.83 5.35
CA GLU A 45 -18.36 -16.97 6.60
C GLU A 45 -19.08 -15.67 6.97
N PHE A 46 -18.42 -14.52 6.82
CA PHE A 46 -19.05 -13.22 7.03
C PHE A 46 -20.26 -13.04 6.10
N TYR A 47 -20.11 -13.34 4.81
CA TYR A 47 -21.22 -13.22 3.85
C TYR A 47 -22.36 -14.19 4.12
N ARG A 48 -22.07 -15.43 4.53
CA ARG A 48 -23.09 -16.45 4.79
C ARG A 48 -23.87 -16.20 6.08
N HIS A 49 -23.22 -15.71 7.13
CA HIS A 49 -23.79 -15.75 8.49
C HIS A 49 -23.84 -14.39 9.20
N GLY A 50 -23.11 -13.36 8.75
CA GLY A 50 -22.94 -12.12 9.49
C GLY A 50 -23.12 -10.82 8.70
N TYR A 51 -23.52 -10.89 7.44
CA TYR A 51 -23.57 -9.73 6.56
C TYR A 51 -24.68 -8.74 6.96
N ALA A 52 -24.31 -7.47 7.09
CA ALA A 52 -25.20 -6.33 7.20
C ALA A 52 -24.49 -5.05 6.76
N ALA A 53 -25.26 -4.01 6.43
CA ALA A 53 -24.72 -2.68 6.24
C ALA A 53 -24.10 -2.15 7.56
N VAL A 54 -22.99 -1.43 7.46
CA VAL A 54 -22.26 -0.85 8.61
C VAL A 54 -22.70 0.60 8.90
N HIS A 55 -22.37 1.11 10.08
CA HIS A 55 -22.52 2.51 10.54
C HIS A 55 -23.94 3.07 10.72
N ARG A 56 -25.01 2.42 10.22
CA ARG A 56 -26.36 3.01 10.22
C ARG A 56 -27.49 2.12 10.75
N GLY A 57 -27.21 0.89 11.18
CA GLY A 57 -28.25 -0.02 11.66
C GLY A 57 -28.26 -0.16 13.18
N ILE A 58 -29.44 0.06 13.77
CA ILE A 58 -29.77 -0.21 15.18
C ILE A 58 -29.92 -1.71 15.49
N HIS A 59 -30.01 -2.56 14.46
CA HIS A 59 -30.22 -3.99 14.61
C HIS A 59 -28.90 -4.75 14.82
N THR A 60 -28.98 -5.90 15.49
CA THR A 60 -27.84 -6.68 15.98
C THR A 60 -26.77 -6.95 14.91
N LEU A 61 -27.17 -7.42 13.71
CA LEU A 61 -26.21 -7.74 12.65
C LEU A 61 -25.41 -6.52 12.17
N SER A 62 -26.03 -5.34 12.07
CA SER A 62 -25.33 -4.12 11.68
C SER A 62 -24.32 -3.68 12.74
N ALA A 63 -24.71 -3.74 14.01
CA ALA A 63 -23.81 -3.42 15.12
C ALA A 63 -22.59 -4.35 15.12
N GLN A 64 -22.81 -5.66 14.98
CA GLN A 64 -21.74 -6.66 14.92
C GLN A 64 -20.84 -6.50 13.69
N ALA A 65 -21.41 -6.20 12.51
CA ALA A 65 -20.63 -5.96 11.30
C ALA A 65 -19.75 -4.70 11.44
N THR A 66 -20.29 -3.64 12.04
CA THR A 66 -19.55 -2.39 12.31
C THR A 66 -18.40 -2.63 13.29
N GLU A 67 -18.66 -3.37 14.37
CA GLU A 67 -17.63 -3.75 15.35
C GLU A 67 -16.51 -4.59 14.71
N LYS A 68 -16.86 -5.56 13.85
CA LYS A 68 -15.88 -6.37 13.10
C LYS A 68 -14.99 -5.50 12.21
N MET A 69 -15.57 -4.54 11.48
CA MET A 69 -14.82 -3.61 10.62
C MET A 69 -13.83 -2.76 11.44
N GLU A 70 -14.27 -2.19 12.56
CA GLU A 70 -13.40 -1.36 13.41
C GLU A 70 -12.33 -2.19 14.13
N ASN A 71 -12.64 -3.44 14.50
CA ASN A 71 -11.63 -4.36 15.03
C ASN A 71 -10.55 -4.71 13.99
N VAL A 72 -10.91 -4.81 12.70
CA VAL A 72 -9.93 -4.94 11.61
C VAL A 72 -9.07 -3.69 11.51
N ARG A 73 -9.66 -2.48 11.64
CA ARG A 73 -8.89 -1.23 11.66
C ARG A 73 -7.89 -1.21 12.80
N LYS A 74 -8.30 -1.62 14.00
CA LYS A 74 -7.42 -1.73 15.16
C LYS A 74 -6.31 -2.76 14.95
N ARG A 75 -6.61 -3.93 14.38
CA ARG A 75 -5.60 -4.94 14.07
C ARG A 75 -4.59 -4.43 13.04
N ALA A 76 -5.06 -3.74 11.99
CA ALA A 76 -4.19 -3.13 10.98
C ALA A 76 -3.29 -2.05 11.60
N SER A 77 -3.80 -1.25 12.54
CA SER A 77 -3.01 -0.21 13.21
C SER A 77 -1.88 -0.83 14.03
N LEU A 78 -2.16 -1.93 14.74
CA LEU A 78 -1.15 -2.68 15.49
C LEU A 78 -0.12 -3.34 14.56
N PHE A 79 -0.55 -3.86 13.41
CA PHE A 79 0.35 -4.50 12.43
C PHE A 79 1.44 -3.55 11.92
N ILE A 80 1.12 -2.28 11.71
CA ILE A 80 2.07 -1.24 11.30
C ILE A 80 2.61 -0.40 12.47
N ASN A 81 2.26 -0.76 13.71
CA ASN A 81 2.62 -0.03 14.92
C ASN A 81 2.25 1.47 14.89
N ALA A 82 1.06 1.80 14.37
CA ALA A 82 0.47 3.12 14.44
C ALA A 82 0.03 3.45 15.88
N ARG A 83 -0.01 4.74 16.23
CA ARG A 83 -0.34 5.19 17.59
C ARG A 83 -1.82 5.04 17.88
N SER A 84 -2.67 5.26 16.88
CA SER A 84 -4.12 5.12 16.98
C SER A 84 -4.71 4.37 15.78
N ALA A 85 -5.84 3.70 15.99
CA ALA A 85 -6.62 3.12 14.89
C ALA A 85 -7.24 4.21 13.99
N GLU A 86 -7.50 5.39 14.55
CA GLU A 86 -8.07 6.54 13.85
C GLU A 86 -7.09 7.18 12.85
N GLU A 87 -5.80 6.83 12.91
CA GLU A 87 -4.80 7.24 11.92
C GLU A 87 -4.93 6.44 10.61
N LEU A 88 -5.75 5.37 10.57
CA LEU A 88 -5.90 4.50 9.40
C LEU A 88 -7.20 4.79 8.67
N VAL A 89 -7.09 5.00 7.35
CA VAL A 89 -8.23 5.12 6.43
C VAL A 89 -8.26 3.89 5.52
N PHE A 90 -9.39 3.20 5.46
CA PHE A 90 -9.59 2.14 4.47
C PHE A 90 -9.82 2.75 3.09
N VAL A 91 -9.03 2.29 2.14
CA VAL A 91 -9.10 2.63 0.71
C VAL A 91 -9.06 1.34 -0.10
N ARG A 92 -9.49 1.40 -1.36
CA ARG A 92 -9.52 0.25 -2.28
C ARG A 92 -8.13 -0.32 -2.58
N GLY A 93 -7.09 0.49 -2.47
CA GLY A 93 -5.70 0.06 -2.64
C GLY A 93 -4.73 1.23 -2.63
N THR A 94 -3.44 0.93 -2.78
CA THR A 94 -2.35 1.92 -2.70
C THR A 94 -2.54 3.11 -3.63
N THR A 95 -2.95 2.88 -4.88
CA THR A 95 -3.19 3.95 -5.86
C THR A 95 -4.24 4.95 -5.39
N GLU A 96 -5.34 4.48 -4.79
CA GLU A 96 -6.39 5.37 -4.27
C GLU A 96 -5.92 6.11 -3.03
N GLY A 97 -5.19 5.44 -2.13
CA GLY A 97 -4.59 6.09 -0.95
C GLY A 97 -3.69 7.26 -1.31
N ILE A 98 -2.81 7.09 -2.30
CA ILE A 98 -1.92 8.16 -2.77
C ILE A 98 -2.74 9.30 -3.40
N ASN A 99 -3.75 8.98 -4.22
CA ASN A 99 -4.63 9.99 -4.81
C ASN A 99 -5.43 10.76 -3.75
N LEU A 100 -5.90 10.10 -2.69
CA LEU A 100 -6.58 10.74 -1.58
C LEU A 100 -5.69 11.80 -0.93
N VAL A 101 -4.42 11.46 -0.65
CA VAL A 101 -3.44 12.40 -0.09
C VAL A 101 -3.15 13.55 -1.06
N ALA A 102 -2.84 13.24 -2.33
CA ALA A 102 -2.52 14.26 -3.33
C ALA A 102 -3.66 15.27 -3.56
N ASN A 103 -4.92 14.83 -3.49
CA ASN A 103 -6.06 15.73 -3.71
C ASN A 103 -6.57 16.40 -2.43
N SER A 104 -6.62 15.71 -1.29
CA SER A 104 -7.12 16.30 -0.03
C SER A 104 -6.05 17.19 0.60
N TRP A 105 -4.91 16.59 0.96
CA TRP A 105 -3.81 17.30 1.61
C TRP A 105 -3.05 18.15 0.58
N GLY A 106 -2.74 17.60 -0.59
CA GLY A 106 -1.87 18.26 -1.57
C GLY A 106 -2.41 19.60 -2.07
N ASN A 107 -3.68 19.65 -2.48
CA ASN A 107 -4.30 20.89 -2.95
C ASN A 107 -4.34 22.00 -1.89
N SER A 108 -4.36 21.64 -0.60
CA SER A 108 -4.43 22.61 0.51
C SER A 108 -3.05 23.08 0.98
N ASN A 109 -2.00 22.33 0.67
CA ASN A 109 -0.67 22.53 1.28
C ASN A 109 0.44 22.83 0.27
N VAL A 110 0.29 22.44 -1.00
CA VAL A 110 1.25 22.71 -2.08
C VAL A 110 0.77 23.91 -2.89
N ARG A 111 1.65 24.90 -3.06
CA ARG A 111 1.36 26.16 -3.75
C ARG A 111 2.30 26.38 -4.93
N ALA A 112 2.00 27.40 -5.72
CA ALA A 112 2.87 27.82 -6.80
C ALA A 112 4.30 28.12 -6.29
N GLY A 113 5.30 27.56 -6.97
CA GLY A 113 6.71 27.70 -6.60
C GLY A 113 7.20 26.70 -5.52
N ASP A 114 6.33 25.86 -4.97
CA ASP A 114 6.77 24.71 -4.16
C ASP A 114 7.34 23.60 -5.06
N ASN A 115 7.92 22.57 -4.44
CA ASN A 115 8.34 21.37 -5.16
C ASN A 115 7.91 20.09 -4.43
N ILE A 116 7.73 19.01 -5.19
CA ILE A 116 7.53 17.66 -4.69
C ILE A 116 8.69 16.82 -5.19
N ILE A 117 9.27 16.01 -4.31
CA ILE A 117 10.39 15.12 -4.65
C ILE A 117 9.87 13.68 -4.70
N ILE A 118 10.13 12.99 -5.80
CA ILE A 118 9.93 11.54 -5.98
C ILE A 118 11.26 10.87 -6.38
N SER A 119 11.27 9.56 -6.54
CA SER A 119 12.42 8.83 -7.07
C SER A 119 12.18 8.32 -8.50
N GLN A 120 13.27 7.99 -9.21
CA GLN A 120 13.16 7.37 -10.53
C GLN A 120 12.67 5.91 -10.49
N MET A 121 12.66 5.27 -9.31
CA MET A 121 12.19 3.89 -9.13
C MET A 121 10.70 3.78 -8.74
N GLU A 122 9.97 4.89 -8.68
CA GLU A 122 8.57 4.88 -8.26
C GLU A 122 7.68 4.09 -9.23
N HIS A 123 6.70 3.37 -8.66
CA HIS A 123 5.60 2.83 -9.46
C HIS A 123 4.72 3.97 -9.97
N HIS A 124 4.11 3.84 -11.15
CA HIS A 124 3.28 4.91 -11.76
C HIS A 124 2.18 5.45 -10.83
N ALA A 125 1.61 4.58 -9.98
CA ALA A 125 0.64 4.97 -8.95
C ALA A 125 1.15 6.06 -7.98
N ASN A 126 2.47 6.15 -7.80
CA ASN A 126 3.15 7.15 -6.98
C ASN A 126 3.89 8.23 -7.80
N ILE A 127 3.55 8.38 -9.09
CA ILE A 127 4.10 9.45 -9.95
C ILE A 127 2.97 10.35 -10.43
N VAL A 128 1.97 9.75 -11.08
CA VAL A 128 0.90 10.48 -11.78
C VAL A 128 0.13 11.44 -10.86
N PRO A 129 -0.25 11.07 -9.61
CA PRO A 129 -0.98 11.98 -8.74
C PRO A 129 -0.20 13.27 -8.43
N TRP A 130 1.12 13.16 -8.28
CA TRP A 130 2.00 14.30 -7.99
C TRP A 130 2.25 15.14 -9.23
N GLN A 131 2.43 14.53 -10.39
CA GLN A 131 2.50 15.26 -11.67
C GLN A 131 1.24 16.10 -11.89
N MET A 132 0.06 15.51 -11.68
CA MET A 132 -1.21 16.21 -11.82
C MET A 132 -1.36 17.33 -10.79
N LEU A 133 -0.98 17.11 -9.53
CA LEU A 133 -1.00 18.14 -8.50
C LEU A 133 -0.07 19.31 -8.86
N CYS A 134 1.17 19.03 -9.23
CA CYS A 134 2.15 20.02 -9.65
C CYS A 134 1.64 20.87 -10.82
N ALA A 135 1.04 20.23 -11.84
CA ALA A 135 0.45 20.92 -12.98
C ALA A 135 -0.73 21.84 -12.57
N ARG A 136 -1.56 21.42 -11.62
CA ARG A 136 -2.70 22.23 -11.14
C ARG A 136 -2.27 23.46 -10.35
N VAL A 137 -1.26 23.33 -9.48
CA VAL A 137 -0.90 24.39 -8.53
C VAL A 137 0.31 25.21 -8.96
N GLY A 138 1.00 24.83 -10.03
CA GLY A 138 2.25 25.46 -10.47
C GLY A 138 3.45 25.12 -9.58
N ALA A 139 3.49 23.89 -9.06
CA ALA A 139 4.64 23.36 -8.31
C ALA A 139 5.57 22.54 -9.23
N GLU A 140 6.81 22.33 -8.80
CA GLU A 140 7.82 21.56 -9.53
C GLU A 140 7.86 20.10 -9.05
N LEU A 141 7.97 19.13 -9.96
CA LEU A 141 8.23 17.73 -9.60
C LEU A 141 9.70 17.40 -9.84
N ARG A 142 10.43 17.09 -8.76
CA ARG A 142 11.86 16.73 -8.78
C ARG A 142 12.04 15.23 -8.60
N VAL A 143 13.06 14.67 -9.23
CA VAL A 143 13.29 13.22 -9.26
C VAL A 143 14.70 12.88 -8.76
N ILE A 144 14.78 12.00 -7.77
CA ILE A 144 16.05 11.41 -7.31
C ILE A 144 16.46 10.32 -8.30
N PRO A 145 17.61 10.45 -8.98
CA PRO A 145 18.07 9.48 -9.95
C PRO A 145 18.62 8.20 -9.30
N LEU A 146 18.74 7.16 -10.13
CA LEU A 146 19.35 5.88 -9.75
C LEU A 146 20.84 5.83 -10.08
N ASN A 147 21.56 5.09 -9.27
CA ASN A 147 22.88 4.57 -9.60
C ASN A 147 22.76 3.37 -10.57
N PRO A 148 23.83 3.01 -11.29
CA PRO A 148 23.83 1.84 -12.17
C PRO A 148 23.51 0.51 -11.46
N ASP A 149 23.75 0.42 -10.14
CA ASP A 149 23.42 -0.74 -9.31
C ASP A 149 21.95 -0.78 -8.82
N GLY A 150 21.14 0.18 -9.28
CA GLY A 150 19.73 0.32 -8.89
C GLY A 150 19.49 0.96 -7.52
N THR A 151 20.54 1.42 -6.82
CA THR A 151 20.39 2.21 -5.59
C THR A 151 20.06 3.67 -5.90
N LEU A 152 19.55 4.41 -4.90
CA LEU A 152 19.29 5.85 -5.06
C LEU A 152 20.56 6.67 -4.87
N GLN A 153 20.71 7.70 -5.68
CA GLN A 153 21.73 8.74 -5.48
C GLN A 153 21.32 9.69 -4.35
N LEU A 154 21.42 9.25 -3.09
CA LEU A 154 20.96 10.02 -1.92
C LEU A 154 21.66 11.38 -1.76
N GLU A 155 22.84 11.55 -2.34
CA GLU A 155 23.57 12.82 -2.41
C GLU A 155 22.81 13.92 -3.15
N THR A 156 21.89 13.55 -4.05
CA THR A 156 21.05 14.50 -4.79
C THR A 156 19.87 14.99 -3.96
N LEU A 157 19.47 14.28 -2.90
CA LEU A 157 18.35 14.65 -2.03
C LEU A 157 18.55 16.04 -1.41
N LEU A 158 19.76 16.33 -0.89
CA LEU A 158 20.09 17.62 -0.29
C LEU A 158 20.02 18.77 -1.29
N ARG A 159 20.28 18.50 -2.58
CA ARG A 159 20.17 19.49 -3.66
C ARG A 159 18.71 19.73 -4.08
N CYS A 160 17.86 18.73 -3.93
CA CYS A 160 16.43 18.84 -4.25
C CYS A 160 15.63 19.58 -3.16
N LEU A 161 16.11 19.61 -1.92
CA LEU A 161 15.47 20.27 -0.78
C LEU A 161 15.57 21.80 -0.89
N MET A 162 14.52 22.46 -1.38
CA MET A 162 14.49 23.93 -1.49
C MET A 162 13.49 24.63 -0.59
N ARG A 163 12.20 24.25 -0.53
CA ARG A 163 11.20 25.10 0.15
C ARG A 163 10.02 24.45 0.87
N LYS A 164 9.45 23.32 0.41
CA LYS A 164 8.52 22.49 1.23
C LYS A 164 8.07 21.24 0.48
N LEU A 165 7.81 20.20 1.28
CA LEU A 165 7.29 18.86 1.00
C LEU A 165 8.16 17.88 0.20
N VAL A 166 8.69 16.92 0.94
CA VAL A 166 9.19 15.66 0.43
C VAL A 166 8.02 14.67 0.41
N CYS A 167 7.48 14.31 -0.76
CA CYS A 167 6.58 13.16 -0.81
C CYS A 167 7.43 11.89 -0.72
N TRP A 168 7.65 11.43 0.50
CA TRP A 168 8.34 10.18 0.76
C TRP A 168 7.36 9.02 0.74
N GLN A 169 7.27 8.36 -0.41
CA GLN A 169 6.97 6.94 -0.40
C GLN A 169 7.89 6.21 -1.36
N LEU A 170 9.18 6.20 -1.01
CA LEU A 170 10.11 5.22 -1.54
C LEU A 170 9.58 3.85 -1.13
N LEU A 171 9.12 3.07 -2.11
CA LEU A 171 8.73 1.68 -1.96
C LEU A 171 9.65 0.98 -0.97
N MET A 172 9.12 0.40 0.11
CA MET A 172 9.95 -0.37 1.06
C MET A 172 10.72 -1.50 0.37
N SER A 173 10.25 -1.92 -0.82
CA SER A 173 10.98 -2.67 -1.83
C SER A 173 10.38 -2.35 -3.21
N PRO A 174 11.11 -1.77 -4.19
CA PRO A 174 10.61 -1.51 -5.52
C PRO A 174 10.27 -2.83 -6.20
N THR A 175 9.12 -2.85 -6.85
CA THR A 175 8.52 -4.05 -7.47
C THR A 175 9.45 -4.72 -8.47
N CYS A 176 10.34 -3.94 -9.11
CA CYS A 176 11.23 -4.44 -10.17
C CYS A 176 12.66 -4.74 -9.70
N LEU A 177 13.19 -4.02 -8.70
CA LEU A 177 14.61 -4.10 -8.31
C LEU A 177 14.85 -4.76 -6.95
N GLY A 178 13.81 -4.99 -6.13
CA GLY A 178 13.94 -5.66 -4.83
C GLY A 178 14.77 -4.91 -3.78
N GLN A 179 15.16 -3.66 -4.07
CA GLN A 179 16.02 -2.79 -3.26
C GLN A 179 15.33 -2.25 -2.00
N LYS A 180 15.82 -2.55 -0.80
CA LYS A 180 15.25 -1.96 0.42
C LYS A 180 15.86 -0.57 0.68
N ILE A 181 15.06 0.49 0.56
CA ILE A 181 15.49 1.81 1.02
C ILE A 181 15.70 1.79 2.53
N ARG A 182 16.88 2.24 2.96
CA ARG A 182 17.20 2.43 4.38
C ARG A 182 16.69 3.78 4.87
N TRP A 183 15.55 3.77 5.53
CA TRP A 183 15.07 4.92 6.32
C TRP A 183 15.97 5.10 7.55
N ARG A 184 16.75 6.18 7.60
CA ARG A 184 17.37 6.63 8.86
C ARG A 184 16.31 7.42 9.64
N ARG A 185 16.11 7.08 10.91
CA ARG A 185 15.32 7.88 11.84
C ARG A 185 16.01 9.20 12.14
#